data_AF-M7BLI2-F1
#
_entry.id   AF-M7BLI2-F1
#
_cell.length_a   1.000
_cell.length_b   1.000
_cell.length_c   1.000
_cell.angle_alpha   90.00
_cell.angle_beta   90.00
_cell.angle_gamma   90.00
#
_symmetry.space_group_name_H-M   'P 1'
#
loop_
_entity.id
_entity.type
_entity.pdbx_description
1 polymer ?
#
loop_
_entity_poly.entity_id
_entity_poly.type
_entity_poly.pdbx_seq_one_letter_code
_entity_poly.pdbx_strand_id
1 'polypeptide(L)'
;KFYSLTTLQFRVAKYLALLAKYNYDIYGKLSSFIAKLPEEKQSQFQAIVDKGQLIAKTALEVSLDVMGTVARTTVMDVVMHWEAWLQSSGIPKALQNKVKDLPFNREKLFSNKTDEVLHSVKDSQATLRTLGIYTPPAKRR
;
A
#
# COMPACT_ATOMS: atom_id res chain seq x y z
N LYS A 1 -9.51 0.05 -12.37
CA LYS A 1 -8.37 0.64 -13.12
C LYS A 1 -7.21 0.99 -12.18
N PHE A 2 -7.45 1.71 -11.07
CA PHE A 2 -6.42 2.07 -10.08
C PHE A 2 -5.69 0.87 -9.45
N TYR A 3 -6.40 -0.10 -8.88
CA TYR A 3 -5.79 -1.33 -8.33
C TYR A 3 -4.89 -2.11 -9.28
N SER A 4 -5.28 -2.18 -10.56
CA SER A 4 -4.48 -2.88 -11.59
C SER A 4 -3.18 -2.11 -11.87
N LEU A 5 -3.27 -0.77 -11.97
CA LEU A 5 -2.12 0.10 -12.15
C LEU A 5 -1.16 0.03 -10.96
N THR A 6 -1.65 0.14 -9.72
CA THR A 6 -0.81 0.07 -8.53
C THR A 6 -0.16 -1.30 -8.36
N THR A 7 -0.90 -2.38 -8.66
CA THR A 7 -0.33 -3.74 -8.66
C THR A 7 0.79 -3.88 -9.69
N LEU A 8 0.62 -3.32 -10.89
CA LEU A 8 1.66 -3.32 -11.92
C LEU A 8 2.89 -2.54 -11.48
N GLN A 9 2.72 -1.32 -10.95
CA GLN A 9 3.80 -0.49 -10.44
C GLN A 9 4.57 -1.18 -9.31
N PHE A 10 3.86 -1.83 -8.38
CA PHE A 10 4.48 -2.60 -7.31
C PHE A 10 5.33 -3.76 -7.85
N ARG A 11 4.83 -4.50 -8.84
CA ARG A 11 5.58 -5.59 -9.50
C ARG A 11 6.83 -5.07 -10.20
N VAL A 12 6.72 -3.98 -10.94
CA VAL A 12 7.85 -3.33 -11.62
C VAL A 12 8.91 -2.91 -10.60
N ALA A 13 8.52 -2.21 -9.54
CA ALA A 13 9.45 -1.78 -8.49
C ALA A 13 10.11 -2.96 -7.79
N LYS A 14 9.38 -4.06 -7.54
CA LYS A 14 9.95 -5.30 -7.00
C LYS A 14 11.01 -5.89 -7.93
N TYR A 15 10.76 -5.95 -9.23
CA TYR A 15 11.75 -6.45 -10.19
C TYR A 15 12.99 -5.55 -10.28
N LEU A 16 12.79 -4.22 -10.24
CA LEU A 16 13.90 -3.27 -10.21
C LEU A 16 14.75 -3.42 -8.94
N ALA A 17 14.14 -3.64 -7.78
CA ALA A 17 14.84 -3.92 -6.53
C ALA A 17 15.69 -5.21 -6.63
N LEU A 18 15.14 -6.28 -7.22
CA LEU A 18 15.87 -7.53 -7.44
C LEU A 18 17.06 -7.34 -8.39
N LEU A 19 16.86 -6.61 -9.48
CA LEU A 19 17.92 -6.31 -10.44
C LEU A 19 19.02 -5.45 -9.82
N ALA A 20 18.65 -4.42 -9.06
CA ALA A 20 19.58 -3.56 -8.34
C ALA A 20 20.43 -4.36 -7.34
N LYS A 21 19.80 -5.25 -6.56
CA LYS A 21 20.52 -6.16 -5.65
C LYS A 21 21.50 -7.05 -6.41
N TYR A 22 21.06 -7.67 -7.51
CA TYR A 22 21.92 -8.53 -8.31
C TYR A 22 23.12 -7.79 -8.90
N ASN A 23 22.91 -6.57 -9.41
CA ASN A 23 23.99 -5.72 -9.90
C ASN A 23 24.99 -5.38 -8.80
N TYR A 24 24.51 -5.05 -7.60
CA TYR A 24 25.36 -4.82 -6.43
C TYR A 24 26.25 -6.04 -6.13
N ASP A 25 25.66 -7.25 -6.14
CA ASP A 25 26.39 -8.50 -5.92
C ASP A 25 27.42 -8.77 -7.03
N ILE A 26 27.12 -8.46 -8.29
CA ILE A 26 28.08 -8.56 -9.40
C ILE A 26 29.28 -7.66 -9.16
N TYR A 27 29.06 -6.38 -8.83
CA TYR A 27 30.18 -5.47 -8.54
C TYR A 27 30.97 -5.93 -7.31
N GLY A 28 30.29 -6.48 -6.29
CA GLY A 28 30.95 -7.15 -5.17
C GLY A 28 31.87 -8.29 -5.61
N LYS A 29 31.45 -9.14 -6.56
CA LYS A 29 32.31 -10.20 -7.12
C LYS A 29 33.45 -9.65 -7.97
N LEU A 30 33.22 -8.57 -8.72
CA LEU A 30 34.26 -7.92 -9.54
C LEU A 30 35.41 -7.38 -8.70
N SER A 31 35.17 -6.98 -7.45
CA SER A 31 36.24 -6.54 -6.54
C SER A 31 37.35 -7.58 -6.37
N SER A 32 37.02 -8.88 -6.40
CA SER A 32 38.01 -9.97 -6.29
C SER A 32 38.97 -10.05 -7.47
N PHE A 33 38.66 -9.41 -8.60
CA PHE A 33 39.52 -9.39 -9.78
C PHE A 33 40.53 -8.24 -9.75
N ILE A 34 40.38 -7.28 -8.84
CA ILE A 34 41.25 -6.09 -8.76
C ILE A 34 42.70 -6.50 -8.51
N ALA A 35 42.92 -7.42 -7.58
CA ALA A 35 44.25 -7.94 -7.26
C ALA A 35 44.92 -8.69 -8.44
N LYS A 36 44.18 -9.05 -9.48
CA LYS A 36 44.69 -9.74 -10.68
C LYS A 36 45.04 -8.77 -11.82
N LEU A 37 44.74 -7.48 -11.67
CA LEU A 37 45.02 -6.47 -12.68
C LEU A 37 46.42 -5.86 -12.48
N PRO A 38 47.05 -5.33 -13.56
CA PRO A 38 48.24 -4.51 -13.44
C PRO A 38 48.00 -3.33 -12.50
N GLU A 39 48.99 -3.00 -11.65
CA GLU A 39 48.89 -2.01 -10.58
C GLU A 39 48.36 -0.65 -11.07
N GLU A 40 48.83 -0.21 -12.23
CA GLU A 40 48.42 1.03 -12.92
C GLU A 40 46.90 1.11 -13.20
N LYS A 41 46.22 -0.03 -13.33
CA LYS A 41 44.79 -0.12 -13.66
C LYS A 41 43.91 -0.43 -12.45
N GLN A 42 44.49 -0.85 -11.33
CA GLN A 42 43.73 -1.27 -10.15
C GLN A 42 42.86 -0.14 -9.59
N SER A 43 43.44 1.05 -9.42
CA SER A 43 42.71 2.23 -8.91
C SER A 43 41.54 2.63 -9.84
N GLN A 44 41.76 2.62 -11.15
CA GLN A 44 40.72 2.93 -12.12
C GLN A 44 39.57 1.92 -12.08
N PHE A 45 39.89 0.62 -11.99
CA PHE A 45 38.88 -0.42 -11.91
C PHE A 45 38.12 -0.41 -10.58
N GLN A 46 38.82 -0.17 -9.46
CA GLN A 46 38.19 0.00 -8.14
C GLN A 46 37.15 1.12 -8.18
N ALA A 47 37.48 2.27 -8.77
CA ALA A 47 36.54 3.38 -8.91
C ALA A 47 35.29 3.01 -9.73
N ILE A 48 35.43 2.16 -10.75
CA ILE A 48 34.29 1.65 -11.53
C ILE A 48 33.41 0.73 -10.68
N VAL A 49 34.03 -0.18 -9.91
CA VAL A 49 33.32 -1.08 -9.00
C VAL A 49 32.54 -0.29 -7.94
N ASP A 50 33.19 0.68 -7.31
CA ASP A 50 32.59 1.51 -6.26
C ASP A 50 31.41 2.32 -6.81
N LYS A 51 31.59 2.95 -7.98
CA LYS A 51 30.52 3.69 -8.67
C LYS A 51 29.36 2.77 -9.05
N GLY A 52 29.66 1.56 -9.54
CA GLY A 52 28.66 0.56 -9.86
C GLY A 52 27.83 0.13 -8.65
N GLN A 53 28.49 -0.14 -7.51
CA GLN A 53 27.82 -0.44 -6.25
C GLN A 53 26.96 0.72 -5.75
N LEU A 54 27.47 1.95 -5.85
CA LEU A 54 26.71 3.14 -5.46
C LEU A 54 25.44 3.29 -6.30
N ILE A 55 25.54 3.17 -7.62
CA ILE A 55 24.37 3.23 -8.52
C ILE A 55 23.37 2.11 -8.21
N ALA A 56 23.85 0.88 -7.99
CA ALA A 56 23.00 -0.25 -7.65
C ALA A 56 22.27 -0.03 -6.30
N LYS A 57 22.96 0.51 -5.29
CA LYS A 57 22.36 0.85 -4.00
C LYS A 57 21.29 1.94 -4.13
N THR A 58 21.58 3.02 -4.85
CA THR A 58 20.60 4.09 -5.10
C THR A 58 19.38 3.56 -5.87
N ALA A 59 19.59 2.69 -6.87
CA ALA A 59 18.48 2.07 -7.60
C ALA A 59 17.59 1.19 -6.70
N LEU A 60 18.19 0.50 -5.72
CA LEU A 60 17.45 -0.27 -4.72
C LEU A 60 16.62 0.62 -3.81
N GLU A 61 17.20 1.71 -3.30
CA GLU A 61 16.50 2.72 -2.48
C GLU A 61 15.32 3.33 -3.23
N VAL A 62 15.52 3.78 -4.48
CA VAL A 62 14.44 4.29 -5.35
C VAL A 62 13.33 3.25 -5.53
N SER A 63 13.68 1.98 -5.73
CA SER A 63 12.69 0.91 -5.89
C SER A 63 11.87 0.68 -4.61
N LEU A 64 12.48 0.79 -3.43
CA LEU A 64 11.80 0.71 -2.14
C LEU A 64 10.86 1.90 -1.93
N ASP A 65 11.28 3.11 -2.27
CA ASP A 65 10.46 4.32 -2.17
C ASP A 65 9.24 4.27 -3.10
N VAL A 66 9.41 3.76 -4.32
CA VAL A 66 8.30 3.54 -5.25
C VAL A 66 7.31 2.52 -4.66
N MET A 67 7.79 1.39 -4.12
CA MET A 67 6.90 0.41 -3.47
C MET A 67 6.15 1.01 -2.28
N GLY A 68 6.82 1.80 -1.45
CA GLY A 68 6.20 2.50 -0.32
C GLY A 68 5.14 3.51 -0.77
N THR A 69 5.42 4.26 -1.83
CA THR A 69 4.48 5.22 -2.42
C THR A 69 3.25 4.50 -2.98
N VAL A 70 3.44 3.43 -3.75
CA VAL A 70 2.35 2.61 -4.31
C VAL A 70 1.48 2.00 -3.21
N ALA A 71 2.07 1.55 -2.10
CA ALA A 71 1.31 1.05 -0.96
C ALA A 71 0.46 2.15 -0.32
N ARG A 72 1.03 3.33 -0.08
CA ARG A 72 0.31 4.47 0.50
C ARG A 72 -0.83 4.96 -0.39
N THR A 73 -0.59 5.10 -1.69
CA THR A 73 -1.63 5.54 -2.64
C THR A 73 -2.77 4.52 -2.75
N THR A 74 -2.45 3.22 -2.67
CA THR A 74 -3.48 2.16 -2.60
C THR A 74 -4.32 2.27 -1.33
N VAL A 75 -3.70 2.51 -0.18
CA VAL A 75 -4.42 2.73 1.09
C VAL A 75 -5.31 3.98 1.00
N MET A 76 -4.80 5.08 0.46
CA MET A 76 -5.58 6.31 0.29
C MET A 76 -6.79 6.09 -0.62
N ASP A 77 -6.63 5.37 -1.73
CA ASP A 77 -7.74 5.06 -2.63
C ASP A 77 -8.83 4.21 -1.95
N VAL A 78 -8.43 3.21 -1.15
CA VAL A 78 -9.36 2.42 -0.33
C VAL A 78 -10.12 3.31 0.65
N VAL A 79 -9.42 4.19 1.37
CA VAL A 79 -10.03 5.12 2.33
C VAL A 79 -10.99 6.08 1.64
N MET A 80 -10.63 6.63 0.48
CA MET A 80 -11.51 7.53 -0.28
C MET A 80 -12.79 6.83 -0.76
N HIS A 81 -12.66 5.62 -1.32
CA HIS A 81 -13.82 4.83 -1.74
C HIS A 81 -14.73 4.50 -0.56
N TRP A 82 -14.12 4.20 0.58
CA TRP A 82 -14.86 3.93 1.81
C TRP A 82 -15.59 5.15 2.35
N GLU A 83 -14.95 6.32 2.39
CA GLU A 83 -15.60 7.55 2.85
C GLU A 83 -16.74 7.96 1.90
N ALA A 84 -16.56 7.83 0.58
CA ALA A 84 -17.61 8.08 -0.39
C ALA A 84 -18.81 7.12 -0.22
N TRP A 85 -18.54 5.84 0.02
CA TRP A 85 -19.59 4.86 0.34
C TRP A 85 -20.30 5.19 1.65
N LEU A 86 -19.57 5.51 2.72
CA LEU A 86 -20.16 5.89 4.01
C LEU A 86 -21.06 7.12 3.87
N GLN A 87 -20.65 8.12 3.11
CA GLN A 87 -21.44 9.33 2.87
C GLN A 87 -22.73 9.05 2.09
N SER A 88 -22.69 8.12 1.13
CA SER A 88 -23.85 7.75 0.29
C SER A 88 -24.76 6.69 0.92
N SER A 89 -24.28 5.93 1.91
CA SER A 89 -25.00 4.82 2.56
C SER A 89 -26.21 5.24 3.42
N GLY A 90 -26.36 6.53 3.73
CA GLY A 90 -27.41 7.02 4.64
C GLY A 90 -27.20 6.63 6.12
N ILE A 91 -26.05 6.04 6.48
CA ILE A 91 -25.73 5.65 7.85
C ILE A 91 -25.62 6.90 8.75
N PRO A 92 -26.21 6.91 9.96
CA PRO A 92 -26.08 8.01 10.91
C PRO A 92 -24.62 8.33 11.26
N LYS A 93 -24.27 9.62 11.39
CA LYS A 93 -22.88 10.08 11.66
C LYS A 93 -22.24 9.42 12.89
N ALA A 94 -23.01 9.17 13.94
CA ALA A 94 -22.52 8.50 15.15
C ALA A 94 -21.99 7.08 14.87
N LEU A 95 -22.54 6.40 13.86
CA LEU A 95 -22.13 5.07 13.43
C LEU A 95 -21.02 5.12 12.39
N GLN A 96 -20.97 6.17 11.56
CA GLN A 96 -19.86 6.38 10.63
C GLN A 96 -18.52 6.42 11.37
N ASN A 97 -18.46 7.07 12.54
CA ASN A 97 -17.23 7.12 13.34
C ASN A 97 -16.79 5.75 13.84
N LYS A 98 -17.74 4.90 14.27
CA LYS A 98 -17.42 3.53 14.73
C LYS A 98 -16.96 2.63 13.58
N VAL A 99 -17.48 2.85 12.38
CA VAL A 99 -17.03 2.13 11.19
C VAL A 99 -15.67 2.65 10.75
N LYS A 100 -15.43 3.98 10.80
CA LYS A 100 -14.18 4.65 10.39
C LYS A 100 -12.92 4.16 11.10
N ASP A 101 -13.06 3.59 12.29
CA ASP A 101 -11.92 3.10 13.06
C ASP A 101 -11.64 1.60 12.80
N LEU A 102 -12.45 0.94 11.96
CA LEU A 102 -12.28 -0.49 11.66
C LEU A 102 -11.20 -0.71 10.59
N PRO A 103 -10.34 -1.72 10.77
CA PRO A 103 -9.29 -2.04 9.80
C PRO A 103 -9.88 -2.61 8.50
N PHE A 104 -9.22 -2.30 7.38
CA PHE A 104 -9.51 -2.90 6.08
C PHE A 104 -9.19 -4.40 6.08
N ASN A 105 -10.09 -5.20 5.51
CA ASN A 105 -9.82 -6.62 5.26
C ASN A 105 -9.28 -6.78 3.83
N ARG A 106 -8.16 -7.47 3.67
CA ARG A 106 -7.46 -7.62 2.39
C ARG A 106 -8.38 -8.13 1.25
N GLU A 107 -9.43 -8.87 1.57
CA GLU A 107 -10.34 -9.49 0.61
C GLU A 107 -11.62 -8.69 0.30
N LYS A 108 -12.06 -7.82 1.21
CA LYS A 108 -13.33 -7.08 1.10
C LYS A 108 -13.14 -5.66 1.62
N LEU A 109 -13.87 -4.70 1.05
CA LEU A 109 -13.85 -3.31 1.52
C LEU A 109 -14.12 -3.19 3.04
N PHE A 110 -14.83 -4.18 3.59
CA PHE A 110 -15.15 -4.30 4.99
C PHE A 110 -14.60 -5.57 5.61
N SER A 111 -14.20 -5.48 6.87
CA SER A 111 -13.96 -6.67 7.69
C SER A 111 -15.30 -7.32 8.08
N ASN A 112 -15.28 -8.61 8.44
CA ASN A 112 -16.48 -9.30 8.93
C ASN A 112 -17.07 -8.59 10.18
N LYS A 113 -16.21 -7.89 10.95
CA LYS A 113 -16.62 -7.07 12.09
C LYS A 113 -17.49 -5.87 11.69
N THR A 114 -17.32 -5.34 10.47
CA THR A 114 -18.20 -4.28 9.97
C THR A 114 -19.61 -4.81 9.72
N ASP A 115 -19.75 -6.01 9.17
CA ASP A 115 -21.06 -6.65 8.96
C ASP A 115 -21.76 -6.88 10.30
N GLU A 116 -21.05 -7.35 11.32
CA GLU A 116 -21.58 -7.51 12.68
C GLU A 116 -22.13 -6.18 13.24
N VAL A 117 -21.39 -5.08 13.07
CA VAL A 117 -21.83 -3.75 13.50
C VAL A 117 -23.08 -3.30 12.73
N LEU A 118 -23.12 -3.50 11.41
CA LEU A 118 -24.28 -3.15 10.59
C LEU A 118 -25.51 -3.99 10.92
N HIS A 119 -25.34 -5.29 11.18
CA HIS A 119 -26.40 -6.19 11.61
C HIS A 119 -26.96 -5.79 12.98
N SER A 120 -26.09 -5.53 13.96
CA SER A 120 -26.50 -5.02 15.28
C SER A 120 -27.32 -3.72 15.17
N VAL A 121 -26.92 -2.82 14.28
CA VAL A 121 -27.67 -1.58 14.01
C VAL A 121 -29.03 -1.88 13.41
N LYS A 122 -29.10 -2.74 12.40
CA LYS A 122 -30.36 -3.15 11.77
C LYS A 122 -31.33 -3.75 12.79
N ASP A 123 -30.84 -4.60 13.68
CA ASP A 123 -31.65 -5.26 14.70
C ASP A 123 -32.14 -4.27 15.77
N SER A 124 -31.28 -3.33 16.18
CA SER A 124 -31.69 -2.25 17.08
C SER A 124 -32.75 -1.33 16.45
N GLN A 125 -32.61 -1.01 15.17
CA GLN A 125 -33.57 -0.21 14.42
C GLN A 125 -34.90 -0.95 14.24
N ALA A 126 -34.86 -2.25 13.95
CA ALA A 126 -36.05 -3.10 13.88
C ALA A 126 -36.77 -3.14 15.23
N THR A 127 -36.03 -3.31 16.32
CA THR A 127 -36.58 -3.31 17.69
C THR A 127 -37.25 -1.98 18.02
N LEU A 128 -36.60 -0.85 17.72
CA LEU A 128 -37.17 0.48 17.94
C LEU A 128 -38.44 0.72 17.11
N ARG A 129 -38.53 0.16 15.91
CA ARG A 129 -39.76 0.20 15.10
C ARG A 129 -40.88 -0.61 15.74
N THR A 130 -40.59 -1.81 16.23
CA THR A 130 -41.58 -2.66 16.94
C THR A 130 -42.11 -1.99 18.20
N LEU A 131 -41.26 -1.25 18.91
CA LEU A 131 -41.64 -0.48 20.10
C LEU A 131 -42.40 0.83 19.78
N GLY A 132 -42.50 1.23 18.51
CA GLY A 132 -43.19 2.46 18.09
C GLY A 132 -42.43 3.76 18.38
N ILE A 133 -41.16 3.68 18.80
CA ILE A 133 -40.35 4.84 19.23
C ILE A 133 -39.44 5.35 18.09
N TYR A 134 -39.43 4.67 16.95
CA TYR A 134 -38.56 5.01 15.83
C TYR A 134 -39.11 6.17 14.99
N THR A 135 -38.42 7.31 14.99
CA THR A 135 -38.65 8.42 14.05
C THR A 135 -37.73 8.26 12.83
N PRO A 136 -38.26 8.07 11.61
CA PRO A 136 -37.43 7.95 10.41
C PRO A 136 -36.65 9.23 10.11
N PRO A 137 -35.40 9.13 9.63
CA PRO A 137 -34.66 10.30 9.17
C PRO A 137 -35.37 10.92 7.96
N ALA A 138 -35.46 12.25 7.93
CA ALA A 138 -36.11 12.99 6.86
C ALA A 138 -35.46 12.67 5.50
N LYS A 139 -36.30 12.37 4.48
CA LYS A 139 -35.86 12.19 3.09
C LYS A 139 -35.16 13.47 2.62
N ARG A 140 -33.89 13.38 2.22
CA ARG A 140 -33.22 14.47 1.49
C ARG A 140 -33.71 14.44 0.04
N ARG A 141 -34.12 15.62 -0.46
CA ARG A 141 -34.46 15.88 -1.87
C ARG A 141 -33.23 15.84 -2.75
#